data_AF-A0A2S2NFF5-F1
#
_entry.id   AF-A0A2S2NFF5-F1
#
_cell.length_a   1.000
_cell.length_b   1.000
_cell.length_c   1.000
_cell.angle_alpha   90.00
_cell.angle_beta   90.00
_cell.angle_gamma   90.00
#
_symmetry.space_group_name_H-M   'P 1'
#
loop_
_entity.id
_entity.type
_entity.pdbx_description
1 polymer ?
#
loop_
_entity_poly.entity_id
_entity_poly.type
_entity_poly.pdbx_seq_one_letter_code
_entity_poly.pdbx_strand_id
1 'polypeptide(L)'
;LITKYFKVAQKALSAYNPKCSAHIREATIMISDLLKTKNGTEFIQKKFKTCNKINTHTKKDIRQLFQQLAVSFSAVIQYNRDNRYYENINQSFVTIITLCDIMLNKALGNSLERYIAVHEKLRYATNRQCSSYSYKSSLASNAEISWNKGYVESGDRQWFYQLCTEIGNFITSHKENHLFGDTIPLEFFTDLCTDVFGDAFNFNALEKAVEKTSMMYHDLRNKTSRIVYLHGSIDPWNGLGLTEPKANNSVSIFIEGVSHCADVYPSTPSDPPQLSKARETVVIYLKKWLEENGP
;
A
#
# COMPACT_ATOMS: atom_id res chain seq x y z
N LEU A 1 3.76 13.60 6.77
CA LEU A 1 2.42 12.97 6.80
C LEU A 1 1.94 12.60 5.38
N ILE A 2 1.86 11.31 5.08
CA ILE A 2 1.51 10.83 3.73
C ILE A 2 0.00 10.67 3.63
N THR A 3 -0.64 11.74 3.16
CA THR A 3 -2.03 11.70 2.68
C THR A 3 -2.15 11.23 1.25
N LYS A 4 -1.02 11.07 0.54
CA LYS A 4 -1.01 10.91 -0.91
C LYS A 4 -1.22 9.47 -1.35
N TYR A 5 -0.69 8.48 -0.61
CA TYR A 5 -0.75 7.07 -1.01
C TYR A 5 -2.17 6.61 -1.33
N PHE A 6 -3.09 6.70 -0.36
CA PHE A 6 -4.46 6.26 -0.63
C PHE A 6 -5.23 7.18 -1.59
N LYS A 7 -4.89 8.47 -1.70
CA LYS A 7 -5.48 9.36 -2.71
C LYS A 7 -5.11 8.93 -4.12
N VAL A 8 -3.85 8.55 -4.35
CA VAL A 8 -3.40 8.03 -5.64
C VAL A 8 -4.08 6.69 -5.93
N ALA A 9 -4.18 5.81 -4.93
CA ALA A 9 -4.93 4.56 -5.07
C ALA A 9 -6.41 4.79 -5.43
N GLN A 10 -7.08 5.75 -4.77
CA GLN A 10 -8.44 6.16 -5.10
C GLN A 10 -8.54 6.74 -6.52
N LYS A 11 -7.57 7.55 -6.95
CA LYS A 11 -7.51 8.12 -8.30
C LYS A 11 -7.41 7.01 -9.35
N ALA A 12 -6.54 6.03 -9.14
CA ALA A 12 -6.37 4.89 -10.03
C ALA A 12 -7.67 4.07 -10.18
N LEU A 13 -8.33 3.72 -9.07
CA LEU A 13 -9.62 3.03 -9.11
C LEU A 13 -10.71 3.86 -9.81
N SER A 14 -10.77 5.17 -9.53
CA SER A 14 -11.80 6.04 -10.09
C SER A 14 -11.59 6.31 -11.58
N ALA A 15 -10.33 6.35 -12.03
CA ALA A 15 -9.99 6.44 -13.45
C ALA A 15 -10.39 5.16 -14.20
N TYR A 16 -10.27 3.99 -13.57
CA TYR A 16 -10.78 2.74 -14.14
C TYR A 16 -12.31 2.71 -14.18
N ASN A 17 -12.96 2.91 -13.02
CA ASN A 17 -14.41 3.02 -12.95
C ASN A 17 -14.86 3.77 -11.67
N PRO A 18 -15.47 4.96 -11.79
CA PRO A 18 -15.87 5.74 -10.62
C PRO A 18 -16.96 5.07 -9.75
N LYS A 19 -17.81 4.22 -10.33
CA LYS A 19 -18.84 3.47 -9.58
C LYS A 19 -18.21 2.39 -8.69
N CYS A 20 -17.10 1.79 -9.12
CA CYS A 20 -16.34 0.85 -8.31
C CYS A 20 -15.84 1.52 -7.03
N SER A 21 -15.19 2.69 -7.15
CA SER A 21 -14.77 3.50 -6.01
C SER A 21 -15.95 3.90 -5.11
N ALA A 22 -17.09 4.28 -5.69
CA ALA A 22 -18.28 4.65 -4.92
C ALA A 22 -18.80 3.48 -4.07
N HIS A 23 -18.88 2.27 -4.63
CA HIS A 23 -19.32 1.08 -3.89
C HIS A 23 -18.32 0.65 -2.80
N ILE A 24 -17.02 0.82 -3.02
CA ILE A 24 -15.99 0.56 -1.99
C ILE A 24 -16.19 1.51 -0.81
N ARG A 25 -16.44 2.81 -1.08
CA ARG A 25 -16.73 3.79 -0.04
C ARG A 25 -18.03 3.48 0.71
N GLU A 26 -19.09 3.16 -0.02
CA GLU A 26 -20.39 2.78 0.55
C GLU A 26 -20.24 1.58 1.50
N ALA A 27 -19.55 0.52 1.07
CA ALA A 27 -19.27 -0.64 1.90
C ALA A 27 -18.45 -0.28 3.15
N THR A 28 -17.46 0.59 3.02
CA THR A 28 -16.64 1.07 4.15
C THR A 28 -17.50 1.75 5.21
N ILE A 29 -18.47 2.58 4.79
CA ILE A 29 -19.45 3.23 5.69
C ILE A 29 -20.34 2.18 6.35
N MET A 30 -20.90 1.23 5.58
CA MET A 30 -21.74 0.16 6.12
C MET A 30 -21.00 -0.70 7.16
N ILE A 31 -19.71 -1.00 6.94
CA ILE A 31 -18.88 -1.71 7.92
C ILE A 31 -18.75 -0.90 9.21
N SER A 32 -18.48 0.41 9.10
CA SER A 32 -18.39 1.31 10.26
C SER A 32 -19.70 1.31 11.07
N ASP A 33 -20.84 1.36 10.40
CA ASP A 33 -22.14 1.32 11.05
C ASP A 33 -22.43 -0.02 11.74
N LEU A 34 -22.08 -1.14 11.10
CA LEU A 34 -22.28 -2.48 11.68
C LEU A 34 -21.45 -2.70 12.95
N LEU A 35 -20.24 -2.14 13.02
CA LEU A 35 -19.35 -2.25 14.18
C LEU A 35 -19.88 -1.52 15.43
N LYS A 36 -20.92 -0.68 15.30
CA LYS A 36 -21.58 -0.01 16.44
C LYS A 36 -22.42 -0.95 17.29
N THR A 37 -22.75 -2.13 16.79
CA THR A 37 -23.58 -3.12 17.50
C THR A 37 -22.85 -4.45 17.67
N LYS A 38 -23.21 -5.20 18.71
CA LYS A 38 -22.65 -6.55 18.94
C LYS A 38 -22.97 -7.50 17.78
N ASN A 39 -24.22 -7.54 17.34
CA ASN A 39 -24.66 -8.40 16.24
C ASN A 39 -23.97 -8.05 14.92
N GLY A 40 -23.82 -6.76 14.61
CA GLY A 40 -23.11 -6.32 13.41
C GLY A 40 -21.62 -6.65 13.46
N THR A 41 -20.98 -6.52 14.63
CA THR A 41 -19.60 -6.97 14.83
C THR A 41 -19.45 -8.47 14.61
N GLU A 42 -20.33 -9.29 15.18
CA GLU A 42 -20.33 -10.74 14.97
C GLU A 42 -20.54 -11.12 13.49
N PHE A 43 -21.41 -10.40 12.79
CA PHE A 43 -21.59 -10.54 11.35
C PHE A 43 -20.30 -10.24 10.57
N ILE A 44 -19.64 -9.10 10.83
CA ILE A 44 -18.39 -8.72 10.17
C ILE A 44 -17.31 -9.77 10.44
N GLN A 45 -17.12 -10.19 11.68
CA GLN A 45 -16.12 -11.20 12.03
C GLN A 45 -16.32 -12.51 11.27
N LYS A 46 -17.57 -12.97 11.18
CA LYS A 46 -17.93 -14.18 10.45
C LYS A 46 -17.68 -14.03 8.95
N LYS A 47 -18.14 -12.94 8.35
CA LYS A 47 -18.06 -12.72 6.90
C LYS A 47 -16.62 -12.50 6.40
N PHE A 48 -15.80 -11.78 7.16
CA PHE A 48 -14.40 -11.57 6.83
C PHE A 48 -13.46 -12.71 7.27
N LYS A 49 -14.01 -13.77 7.89
CA LYS A 49 -13.26 -14.92 8.45
C LYS A 49 -12.07 -14.45 9.29
N THR A 50 -12.36 -13.74 10.37
CA THR A 50 -11.32 -13.14 11.22
C THR A 50 -10.60 -14.21 12.05
N CYS A 51 -9.26 -14.17 12.13
CA CYS A 51 -8.50 -15.16 12.92
C CYS A 51 -8.74 -15.02 14.43
N ASN A 52 -8.97 -13.78 14.88
CA ASN A 52 -9.21 -13.42 16.27
C ASN A 52 -10.49 -12.60 16.36
N LYS A 53 -11.11 -12.57 17.55
CA LYS A 53 -12.21 -11.64 17.83
C LYS A 53 -11.71 -10.20 17.78
N ILE A 54 -12.52 -9.32 17.21
CA ILE A 54 -12.37 -7.87 17.15
C ILE A 54 -13.06 -7.30 18.39
N ASN A 55 -12.33 -6.58 19.23
CA ASN A 55 -12.91 -5.84 20.35
C ASN A 55 -13.26 -4.42 19.92
N THR A 56 -14.54 -4.13 19.66
CA THR A 56 -14.97 -2.80 19.23
C THR A 56 -14.89 -1.73 20.31
N HIS A 57 -14.72 -2.11 21.58
CA HIS A 57 -14.39 -1.18 22.67
C HIS A 57 -12.93 -0.73 22.65
N THR A 58 -12.06 -1.43 21.91
CA THR A 58 -10.66 -1.07 21.71
C THR A 58 -10.50 -0.31 20.40
N LYS A 59 -10.33 1.02 20.46
CA LYS A 59 -10.15 1.87 19.26
C LYS A 59 -9.05 1.35 18.32
N LYS A 60 -7.94 0.83 18.88
CA LYS A 60 -6.82 0.26 18.12
C LYS A 60 -7.23 -0.96 17.28
N ASP A 61 -8.17 -1.79 17.73
CA ASP A 61 -8.70 -2.93 16.95
C ASP A 61 -9.54 -2.46 15.77
N ILE A 62 -10.35 -1.41 15.95
CA ILE A 62 -11.12 -0.81 14.85
C ILE A 62 -10.17 -0.20 13.80
N ARG A 63 -9.16 0.55 14.25
CA ARG A 63 -8.13 1.15 13.37
C ARG A 63 -7.38 0.06 12.59
N GLN A 64 -6.98 -1.03 13.26
CA GLN A 64 -6.31 -2.16 12.62
C GLN A 64 -7.21 -2.86 11.58
N LEU A 65 -8.49 -3.07 11.88
CA LEU A 65 -9.44 -3.63 10.92
C LEU A 65 -9.48 -2.78 9.64
N PHE A 66 -9.77 -1.49 9.76
CA PHE A 66 -9.87 -0.62 8.59
C PHE A 66 -8.53 -0.48 7.86
N GLN A 67 -7.41 -0.48 8.56
CA GLN A 67 -6.08 -0.46 7.95
C GLN A 67 -5.85 -1.69 7.07
N GLN A 68 -6.14 -2.90 7.55
CA GLN A 68 -5.98 -4.12 6.76
C GLN A 68 -6.97 -4.20 5.60
N LEU A 69 -8.21 -3.77 5.83
CA LEU A 69 -9.23 -3.71 4.80
C LEU A 69 -8.80 -2.78 3.65
N ALA A 70 -8.28 -1.59 3.97
CA ALA A 70 -7.80 -0.61 3.00
C ALA A 70 -6.51 -1.06 2.28
N VAL A 71 -5.52 -1.58 3.03
CA VAL A 71 -4.25 -2.02 2.46
C VAL A 71 -4.43 -3.19 1.50
N SER A 72 -5.43 -4.05 1.72
CA SER A 72 -5.74 -5.14 0.79
C SER A 72 -6.13 -4.64 -0.61
N PHE A 73 -6.92 -3.56 -0.70
CA PHE A 73 -7.25 -2.92 -1.97
C PHE A 73 -6.04 -2.19 -2.55
N SER A 74 -5.31 -1.43 -1.73
CA SER A 74 -4.17 -0.65 -2.21
C SER A 74 -3.00 -1.52 -2.67
N ALA A 75 -2.81 -2.69 -2.07
CA ALA A 75 -1.83 -3.67 -2.50
C ALA A 75 -2.12 -4.15 -3.94
N VAL A 76 -3.38 -4.47 -4.26
CA VAL A 76 -3.76 -4.85 -5.63
C VAL A 76 -3.51 -3.73 -6.62
N ILE A 77 -3.75 -2.47 -6.23
CA ILE A 77 -3.50 -1.29 -7.08
C ILE A 77 -1.99 -1.06 -7.29
N GLN A 78 -1.21 -1.10 -6.21
CA GLN A 78 0.24 -0.99 -6.22
C GLN A 78 0.86 -2.04 -7.14
N TYR A 79 0.27 -3.21 -7.22
CA TYR A 79 0.79 -4.38 -7.91
C TYR A 79 -0.06 -4.82 -9.11
N ASN A 80 -0.78 -3.87 -9.70
CA ASN A 80 -1.70 -4.17 -10.80
C ASN A 80 -0.92 -4.43 -12.10
N ARG A 81 -1.01 -5.68 -12.61
CA ARG A 81 -0.48 -6.08 -13.93
C ARG A 81 1.01 -5.76 -14.10
N ASP A 82 1.80 -6.05 -13.08
CA ASP A 82 3.22 -5.76 -13.01
C ASP A 82 4.10 -6.95 -13.45
N ASN A 83 3.53 -7.97 -14.12
CA ASN A 83 4.24 -9.13 -14.65
C ASN A 83 4.92 -10.05 -13.61
N ARG A 84 4.51 -10.02 -12.34
CA ARG A 84 5.05 -10.88 -11.27
C ARG A 84 4.46 -12.28 -11.15
N TYR A 85 4.02 -12.87 -12.26
CA TYR A 85 3.38 -14.19 -12.27
C TYR A 85 4.25 -15.32 -11.69
N TYR A 86 5.58 -15.14 -11.68
CA TYR A 86 6.55 -16.09 -11.14
C TYR A 86 6.60 -16.13 -9.60
N GLU A 87 6.14 -15.08 -8.90
CA GLU A 87 6.13 -15.04 -7.42
C GLU A 87 4.90 -15.77 -6.86
N ASN A 88 3.73 -15.36 -7.33
CA ASN A 88 2.46 -15.96 -6.95
C ASN A 88 1.43 -15.72 -8.06
N ILE A 89 1.17 -16.77 -8.83
CA ILE A 89 0.28 -16.71 -9.99
C ILE A 89 -1.15 -16.31 -9.61
N ASN A 90 -1.69 -16.84 -8.50
CA ASN A 90 -3.06 -16.58 -8.07
C ASN A 90 -3.24 -15.12 -7.64
N GLN A 91 -2.26 -14.57 -6.93
CA GLN A 91 -2.26 -13.17 -6.52
C GLN A 91 -2.07 -12.23 -7.72
N SER A 92 -1.17 -12.57 -8.65
CA SER A 92 -0.89 -11.76 -9.85
C SER A 92 -2.09 -11.61 -10.78
N PHE A 93 -3.02 -12.57 -10.77
CA PHE A 93 -4.27 -12.48 -11.53
C PHE A 93 -5.34 -11.61 -10.87
N VAL A 94 -5.20 -11.23 -9.60
CA VAL A 94 -6.11 -10.28 -8.96
C VAL A 94 -5.65 -8.86 -9.30
N THR A 95 -6.44 -8.18 -10.12
CA THR A 95 -6.13 -6.85 -10.64
C THR A 95 -7.24 -5.85 -10.28
N ILE A 96 -7.06 -4.57 -10.63
CA ILE A 96 -8.12 -3.55 -10.53
C ILE A 96 -9.39 -4.00 -11.26
N ILE A 97 -9.25 -4.70 -12.39
CA ILE A 97 -10.38 -5.27 -13.13
C ILE A 97 -11.15 -6.26 -12.25
N THR A 98 -10.44 -7.23 -11.66
CA THR A 98 -11.05 -8.24 -10.78
C THR A 98 -11.80 -7.58 -9.61
N LEU A 99 -11.19 -6.57 -8.97
CA LEU A 99 -11.82 -5.85 -7.87
C LEU A 99 -13.11 -5.17 -8.32
N CYS A 100 -13.05 -4.43 -9.43
CA CYS A 100 -14.17 -3.66 -9.90
C CYS A 100 -15.28 -4.50 -10.53
N ASP A 101 -14.94 -5.61 -11.18
CA ASP A 101 -15.94 -6.57 -11.67
C ASP A 101 -16.78 -7.11 -10.50
N ILE A 102 -16.13 -7.47 -9.38
CA ILE A 102 -16.85 -7.90 -8.17
C ILE A 102 -17.68 -6.75 -7.59
N MET A 103 -17.09 -5.56 -7.43
CA MET A 103 -17.78 -4.40 -6.84
C MET A 103 -18.94 -3.86 -7.69
N LEU A 104 -18.96 -4.14 -9.00
CA LEU A 104 -20.02 -3.74 -9.92
C LEU A 104 -21.06 -4.85 -10.16
N ASN A 105 -20.78 -6.09 -9.75
CA ASN A 105 -21.66 -7.23 -9.98
C ASN A 105 -22.89 -7.20 -9.07
N LYS A 106 -24.02 -6.74 -9.63
CA LYS A 106 -25.31 -6.64 -8.92
C LYS A 106 -25.86 -7.98 -8.43
N ALA A 107 -25.47 -9.10 -9.05
CA ALA A 107 -25.93 -10.42 -8.62
C ALA A 107 -25.35 -10.85 -7.26
N LEU A 108 -24.26 -10.22 -6.81
CA LEU A 108 -23.63 -10.50 -5.52
C LEU A 108 -24.25 -9.75 -4.34
N GLY A 109 -25.27 -8.90 -4.58
CA GLY A 109 -25.95 -8.12 -3.54
C GLY A 109 -25.59 -6.64 -3.56
N ASN A 110 -25.71 -5.99 -2.39
CA ASN A 110 -25.32 -4.61 -2.15
C ASN A 110 -23.79 -4.45 -2.07
N SER A 111 -23.33 -3.23 -1.82
CA SER A 111 -21.91 -2.90 -1.78
C SER A 111 -21.13 -3.66 -0.71
N LEU A 112 -21.72 -3.94 0.45
CA LEU A 112 -21.08 -4.71 1.53
C LEU A 112 -20.85 -6.17 1.12
N GLU A 113 -21.84 -6.84 0.51
CA GLU A 113 -21.65 -8.24 0.10
C GLU A 113 -20.59 -8.37 -1.00
N ARG A 114 -20.55 -7.42 -1.95
CA ARG A 114 -19.49 -7.36 -2.97
C ARG A 114 -18.12 -7.11 -2.36
N TYR A 115 -18.04 -6.22 -1.37
CA TYR A 115 -16.80 -5.94 -0.65
C TYR A 115 -16.30 -7.18 0.10
N ILE A 116 -17.20 -7.93 0.76
CA ILE A 116 -16.88 -9.21 1.40
C ILE A 116 -16.37 -10.21 0.35
N ALA A 117 -16.99 -10.29 -0.82
CA ALA A 117 -16.56 -11.18 -1.90
C ALA A 117 -15.16 -10.84 -2.43
N VAL A 118 -14.80 -9.55 -2.52
CA VAL A 118 -13.42 -9.13 -2.83
C VAL A 118 -12.44 -9.68 -1.80
N HIS A 119 -12.72 -9.48 -0.51
CA HIS A 119 -11.83 -9.95 0.57
C HIS A 119 -11.75 -11.47 0.65
N GLU A 120 -12.83 -12.17 0.29
CA GLU A 120 -12.81 -13.62 0.12
C GLU A 120 -11.90 -14.06 -1.03
N LYS A 121 -11.99 -13.40 -2.20
CA LYS A 121 -11.12 -13.67 -3.35
C LYS A 121 -9.64 -13.44 -3.00
N LEU A 122 -9.32 -12.36 -2.31
CA LEU A 122 -7.95 -12.03 -1.89
C LEU A 122 -7.40 -13.06 -0.89
N ARG A 123 -8.22 -13.47 0.08
CA ARG A 123 -7.85 -14.51 1.04
C ARG A 123 -7.59 -15.86 0.35
N TYR A 124 -8.41 -16.23 -0.63
CA TYR A 124 -8.18 -17.44 -1.44
C TYR A 124 -6.89 -17.32 -2.27
N ALA A 125 -6.67 -16.20 -2.95
CA ALA A 125 -5.49 -15.97 -3.77
C ALA A 125 -4.17 -16.02 -2.97
N THR A 126 -4.22 -15.69 -1.68
CA THR A 126 -3.08 -15.74 -0.75
C THR A 126 -3.02 -17.02 0.08
N ASN A 127 -3.88 -18.01 -0.21
CA ASN A 127 -3.97 -19.28 0.52
C ASN A 127 -4.12 -19.12 2.06
N ARG A 128 -4.84 -18.09 2.51
CA ARG A 128 -5.06 -17.80 3.92
C ARG A 128 -6.38 -18.41 4.40
N GLN A 129 -6.38 -19.05 5.58
CA GLN A 129 -7.62 -19.59 6.16
C GLN A 129 -8.48 -18.50 6.80
N CYS A 130 -7.84 -17.48 7.35
CA CYS A 130 -8.47 -16.35 8.03
C CYS A 130 -7.60 -15.09 7.85
N SER A 131 -8.14 -13.93 8.23
CA SER A 131 -7.42 -12.66 8.21
C SER A 131 -7.33 -12.05 9.61
N SER A 132 -6.15 -11.57 10.00
CA SER A 132 -5.90 -10.98 11.32
C SER A 132 -6.16 -9.48 11.30
N TYR A 133 -7.09 -9.03 12.13
CA TYR A 133 -7.54 -7.62 12.19
C TYR A 133 -7.43 -6.99 13.59
N SER A 134 -6.91 -7.71 14.58
CA SER A 134 -6.77 -7.17 15.93
C SER A 134 -5.41 -6.50 16.12
N TYR A 135 -5.37 -5.42 16.88
CA TYR A 135 -4.14 -4.72 17.19
C TYR A 135 -3.12 -5.63 17.86
N LYS A 136 -3.58 -6.51 18.76
CA LYS A 136 -2.75 -7.52 19.42
C LYS A 136 -2.03 -8.44 18.42
N SER A 137 -2.68 -8.81 17.31
CA SER A 137 -2.03 -9.63 16.28
C SER A 137 -0.93 -8.85 15.54
N SER A 138 -1.17 -7.57 15.25
CA SER A 138 -0.16 -6.68 14.65
C SER A 138 1.05 -6.49 15.57
N LEU A 139 0.81 -6.29 16.87
CA LEU A 139 1.85 -6.24 17.90
C LEU A 139 2.69 -7.52 17.90
N ALA A 140 2.04 -8.68 17.99
CA ALA A 140 2.74 -9.98 18.04
C ALA A 140 3.61 -10.22 16.80
N SER A 141 3.10 -9.88 15.60
CA SER A 141 3.85 -10.01 14.36
C SER A 141 5.06 -9.09 14.28
N ASN A 142 4.95 -7.84 14.74
CA ASN A 142 6.05 -6.87 14.70
C ASN A 142 7.05 -7.05 15.87
N ALA A 143 6.63 -7.65 16.99
CA ALA A 143 7.50 -7.96 18.12
C ALA A 143 8.30 -9.26 17.95
N GLU A 144 7.92 -10.13 17.01
CA GLU A 144 8.62 -11.39 16.72
C GLU A 144 10.08 -11.15 16.29
N ILE A 145 11.03 -11.93 16.77
CA ILE A 145 12.47 -11.76 16.47
C ILE A 145 13.12 -13.01 15.87
N SER A 146 12.41 -14.12 15.81
CA SER A 146 12.94 -15.36 15.27
C SER A 146 13.01 -15.32 13.74
N TRP A 147 14.20 -15.57 13.19
CA TRP A 147 14.48 -15.53 11.76
C TRP A 147 13.62 -16.46 10.90
N ASN A 148 13.08 -17.54 11.49
CA ASN A 148 12.25 -18.51 10.77
C ASN A 148 10.75 -18.16 10.77
N LYS A 149 10.37 -16.97 11.24
CA LYS A 149 8.99 -16.51 11.27
C LYS A 149 8.74 -15.55 10.12
N GLY A 150 7.58 -15.71 9.48
CA GLY A 150 7.28 -15.04 8.21
C GLY A 150 7.42 -13.51 8.21
N TYR A 151 7.13 -12.80 9.31
CA TYR A 151 7.31 -11.34 9.39
C TYR A 151 8.78 -10.90 9.45
N VAL A 152 9.65 -11.74 10.00
CA VAL A 152 11.10 -11.47 10.08
C VAL A 152 11.76 -11.92 8.78
N GLU A 153 11.35 -13.07 8.24
CA GLU A 153 11.84 -13.65 6.98
C GLU A 153 11.52 -12.75 5.78
N SER A 154 10.30 -12.19 5.72
CA SER A 154 9.88 -11.27 4.64
C SER A 154 10.50 -9.88 4.72
N GLY A 155 11.11 -9.52 5.85
CA GLY A 155 11.61 -8.17 6.09
C GLY A 155 10.56 -7.19 6.65
N ASP A 156 9.29 -7.60 6.83
CA ASP A 156 8.19 -6.73 7.28
C ASP A 156 8.50 -6.06 8.62
N ARG A 157 9.07 -6.80 9.58
CA ARG A 157 9.46 -6.24 10.88
C ARG A 157 10.58 -5.21 10.75
N GLN A 158 11.61 -5.51 9.96
CA GLN A 158 12.77 -4.67 9.76
C GLN A 158 12.34 -3.37 9.07
N TRP A 159 11.46 -3.49 8.09
CA TRP A 159 10.82 -2.35 7.46
C TRP A 159 10.05 -1.52 8.48
N PHE A 160 9.21 -2.14 9.31
CA PHE A 160 8.47 -1.44 10.36
C PHE A 160 9.39 -0.72 11.35
N TYR A 161 10.52 -1.31 11.72
CA TYR A 161 11.54 -0.65 12.53
C TYR A 161 12.06 0.64 11.86
N GLN A 162 12.44 0.59 10.58
CA GLN A 162 12.87 1.79 9.84
C GLN A 162 11.78 2.85 9.74
N LEU A 163 10.50 2.45 9.67
CA LEU A 163 9.39 3.40 9.72
C LEU A 163 9.33 4.12 11.07
N CYS A 164 9.62 3.41 12.16
CA CYS A 164 9.60 3.93 13.52
C CYS A 164 10.86 4.71 13.92
N THR A 165 11.96 4.61 13.17
CA THR A 165 13.25 5.21 13.54
C THR A 165 13.83 6.18 12.54
N GLU A 166 13.38 6.21 11.28
CA GLU A 166 14.05 7.00 10.24
C GLU A 166 13.08 7.65 9.25
N ILE A 167 12.09 6.89 8.76
CA ILE A 167 11.35 7.27 7.55
C ILE A 167 9.96 7.85 7.86
N GLY A 168 9.24 7.26 8.82
CA GLY A 168 7.90 7.72 9.22
C GLY A 168 6.85 7.73 8.10
N ASN A 169 7.05 7.00 7.00
CA ASN A 169 6.17 7.02 5.83
C ASN A 169 4.92 6.12 5.98
N PHE A 170 4.20 6.25 7.09
CA PHE A 170 2.98 5.48 7.35
C PHE A 170 1.84 5.82 6.40
N ILE A 171 1.08 4.80 6.00
CA ILE A 171 -0.10 4.93 5.15
C ILE A 171 -1.31 5.30 6.02
N THR A 172 -1.70 6.58 5.99
CA THR A 172 -2.73 7.14 6.87
C THR A 172 -4.01 7.55 6.12
N SER A 173 -5.14 7.58 6.82
CA SER A 173 -6.40 8.17 6.37
C SER A 173 -7.03 8.97 7.51
N HIS A 174 -7.35 10.25 7.25
CA HIS A 174 -7.83 11.19 8.28
C HIS A 174 -8.77 12.27 7.71
N LYS A 175 -9.30 12.07 6.50
CA LYS A 175 -10.28 12.99 5.88
C LYS A 175 -11.53 12.20 5.52
N GLU A 176 -12.69 12.72 5.89
CA GLU A 176 -14.01 12.07 5.71
C GLU A 176 -14.30 11.71 4.24
N ASN A 177 -13.80 12.49 3.27
CA ASN A 177 -14.08 12.28 1.86
C ASN A 177 -13.19 11.27 1.14
N HIS A 178 -12.49 10.43 1.90
CA HIS A 178 -11.56 9.45 1.38
C HIS A 178 -12.23 8.07 1.13
N LEU A 179 -11.76 7.33 0.12
CA LEU A 179 -12.28 6.00 -0.27
C LEU A 179 -12.36 5.01 0.90
N PHE A 180 -11.33 5.03 1.76
CA PHE A 180 -11.18 4.15 2.92
C PHE A 180 -11.55 4.80 4.26
N GLY A 181 -12.29 5.92 4.23
CA GLY A 181 -12.68 6.65 5.45
C GLY A 181 -11.52 7.36 6.16
N ASP A 182 -11.71 7.67 7.44
CA ASP A 182 -10.85 8.53 8.28
C ASP A 182 -10.34 7.83 9.55
N THR A 183 -10.36 6.50 9.56
CA THR A 183 -10.12 5.67 10.75
C THR A 183 -8.65 5.27 10.93
N ILE A 184 -7.70 5.81 10.18
CA ILE A 184 -6.28 5.38 10.20
C ILE A 184 -5.37 6.58 10.46
N PRO A 185 -5.38 7.17 11.68
CA PRO A 185 -4.57 8.34 12.02
C PRO A 185 -3.09 7.97 12.20
N LEU A 186 -2.19 8.94 12.12
CA LEU A 186 -0.75 8.73 12.38
C LEU A 186 -0.51 8.15 13.78
N GLU A 187 -1.25 8.64 14.79
CA GLU A 187 -1.18 8.20 16.19
C GLU A 187 -1.25 6.67 16.31
N PHE A 188 -2.05 6.01 15.47
CA PHE A 188 -2.15 4.55 15.45
C PHE A 188 -0.80 3.86 15.26
N PHE A 189 0.02 4.39 14.35
CA PHE A 189 1.33 3.81 14.02
C PHE A 189 2.39 4.18 15.05
N THR A 190 2.37 5.41 15.58
CA THR A 190 3.31 5.83 16.62
C THR A 190 3.07 5.11 17.94
N ASP A 191 1.81 4.79 18.24
CA ASP A 191 1.45 3.90 19.35
C ASP A 191 2.02 2.50 19.11
N LEU A 192 1.90 1.96 17.90
CA LEU A 192 2.43 0.64 17.56
C LEU A 192 3.96 0.60 17.62
N CYS A 193 4.65 1.67 17.20
CA CYS A 193 6.09 1.80 17.36
C CYS A 193 6.50 1.71 18.84
N THR A 194 5.82 2.48 19.70
CA THR A 194 6.04 2.47 21.15
C THR A 194 5.76 1.09 21.74
N ASP A 195 4.62 0.48 21.40
CA ASP A 195 4.19 -0.78 21.97
C ASP A 195 5.11 -1.96 21.54
N VAL A 196 5.73 -1.90 20.35
CA VAL A 196 6.62 -2.94 19.84
C VAL A 196 8.07 -2.76 20.32
N PHE A 197 8.59 -1.54 20.29
CA PHE A 197 10.02 -1.26 20.49
C PHE A 197 10.35 -0.57 21.82
N GLY A 198 9.34 -0.12 22.56
CA GLY A 198 9.46 0.52 23.88
C GLY A 198 9.29 2.05 23.86
N ASP A 199 9.23 2.65 25.05
CA ASP A 199 8.89 4.07 25.27
C ASP A 199 9.78 5.09 24.56
N ALA A 200 11.00 4.68 24.19
CA ALA A 200 11.91 5.51 23.41
C ALA A 200 11.44 5.74 21.96
N PHE A 201 10.55 4.90 21.43
CA PHE A 201 10.07 4.93 20.04
C PHE A 201 8.73 5.67 19.91
N ASN A 202 8.65 6.83 20.59
CA ASN A 202 7.47 7.69 20.59
C ASN A 202 7.47 8.72 19.45
N PHE A 203 6.36 9.46 19.31
CA PHE A 203 6.18 10.46 18.25
C PHE A 203 7.30 11.51 18.19
N ASN A 204 7.75 12.04 19.35
CA ASN A 204 8.79 13.07 19.38
C ASN A 204 10.15 12.54 18.90
N ALA A 205 10.48 11.28 19.23
CA ALA A 205 11.70 10.64 18.74
C ALA A 205 11.62 10.41 17.23
N LEU A 206 10.49 9.91 16.74
CA LEU A 206 10.25 9.71 15.31
C LEU A 206 10.32 11.02 14.53
N GLU A 207 9.68 12.10 15.02
CA GLU A 207 9.67 13.39 14.34
C GLU A 207 11.10 13.93 14.14
N LYS A 208 11.92 13.91 15.19
CA LYS A 208 13.34 14.30 15.11
C LYS A 208 14.13 13.42 14.15
N ALA A 209 13.86 12.12 14.14
CA ALA A 209 14.58 11.21 13.27
C ALA A 209 14.20 11.41 11.79
N VAL A 210 12.92 11.63 11.50
CA VAL A 210 12.43 11.99 10.16
C VAL A 210 13.02 13.33 9.71
N GLU A 211 13.10 14.33 10.59
CA GLU A 211 13.76 15.60 10.29
C GLU A 211 15.24 15.39 9.93
N LYS A 212 15.96 14.59 10.72
CA LYS A 212 17.36 14.24 10.44
C LYS A 212 17.52 13.53 9.10
N THR A 213 16.69 12.53 8.81
CA THR A 213 16.66 11.81 7.53
C THR A 213 16.38 12.78 6.38
N SER A 214 15.39 13.65 6.55
CA SER A 214 15.04 14.66 5.56
C SER A 214 16.21 15.62 5.31
N MET A 215 16.91 16.08 6.35
CA MET A 215 18.09 16.95 6.21
C MET A 215 19.25 16.24 5.49
N MET A 216 19.53 14.98 5.85
CA MET A 216 20.58 14.17 5.22
C MET A 216 20.37 14.04 3.71
N TYR A 217 19.11 13.91 3.27
CA TYR A 217 18.76 13.72 1.87
C TYR A 217 18.23 14.97 1.16
N HIS A 218 18.09 16.10 1.87
CA HIS A 218 17.49 17.34 1.36
C HIS A 218 18.18 17.84 0.10
N ASP A 219 19.52 17.90 0.14
CA ASP A 219 20.33 18.45 -0.93
C ASP A 219 20.62 17.44 -2.04
N LEU A 220 20.32 16.15 -1.85
CA LEU A 220 20.56 15.13 -2.89
C LEU A 220 19.79 15.46 -4.17
N ARG A 221 18.62 16.11 -4.07
CA ARG A 221 17.83 16.53 -5.23
C ARG A 221 18.58 17.48 -6.17
N ASN A 222 19.55 18.23 -5.65
CA ASN A 222 20.33 19.22 -6.40
C ASN A 222 21.79 18.78 -6.60
N LYS A 223 22.32 17.90 -5.74
CA LYS A 223 23.73 17.49 -5.74
C LYS A 223 23.99 16.13 -6.38
N THR A 224 22.95 15.39 -6.75
CA THR A 224 23.10 14.12 -7.46
C THR A 224 23.16 14.35 -8.97
N SER A 225 23.68 13.35 -9.68
CA SER A 225 23.61 13.25 -11.13
C SER A 225 23.49 11.79 -11.52
N ARG A 226 23.13 11.52 -12.76
CA ARG A 226 23.04 10.16 -13.31
C ARG A 226 22.01 9.29 -12.61
N ILE A 227 20.81 9.84 -12.41
CA ILE A 227 19.67 9.12 -11.84
C ILE A 227 18.49 9.16 -12.82
N VAL A 228 17.90 7.98 -13.05
CA VAL A 228 16.61 7.86 -13.72
C VAL A 228 15.54 7.61 -12.65
N TYR A 229 14.63 8.56 -12.45
CA TYR A 229 13.47 8.38 -11.58
C TYR A 229 12.30 7.87 -12.40
N LEU A 230 11.77 6.68 -12.09
CA LEU A 230 10.63 6.12 -12.80
C LEU A 230 9.41 6.04 -11.87
N HIS A 231 8.26 6.46 -12.38
CA HIS A 231 7.01 6.45 -11.63
C HIS A 231 5.85 5.97 -12.51
N GLY A 232 5.13 4.95 -12.06
CA GLY A 232 3.89 4.51 -12.70
C GLY A 232 2.69 5.34 -12.26
N SER A 233 1.78 5.67 -13.18
CA SER A 233 0.64 6.53 -12.84
C SER A 233 -0.42 5.85 -11.95
N ILE A 234 -0.43 4.52 -11.90
CA ILE A 234 -1.29 3.71 -11.02
C ILE A 234 -0.62 3.47 -9.65
N ASP A 235 0.71 3.51 -9.57
CA ASP A 235 1.46 3.26 -8.33
C ASP A 235 1.11 4.28 -7.23
N PRO A 236 0.49 3.85 -6.11
CA PRO A 236 0.18 4.74 -5.00
C PRO A 236 1.37 5.52 -4.43
N TRP A 237 2.60 5.02 -4.60
CA TRP A 237 3.82 5.68 -4.15
C TRP A 237 4.27 6.85 -5.03
N ASN A 238 3.74 7.00 -6.25
CA ASN A 238 4.17 8.06 -7.17
C ASN A 238 4.01 9.48 -6.58
N GLY A 239 3.07 9.68 -5.66
CA GLY A 239 2.82 10.97 -5.03
C GLY A 239 3.95 11.46 -4.12
N LEU A 240 4.91 10.59 -3.79
CA LEU A 240 6.09 10.88 -2.95
C LEU A 240 7.39 10.91 -3.75
N GLY A 241 7.34 10.51 -5.01
CA GLY A 241 8.47 10.46 -5.91
C GLY A 241 8.91 11.83 -6.43
N LEU A 242 10.02 11.84 -7.17
CA LEU A 242 10.54 13.00 -7.87
C LEU A 242 10.11 12.94 -9.33
N THR A 243 9.01 13.61 -9.66
CA THR A 243 8.48 13.69 -11.03
C THR A 243 9.19 14.74 -11.89
N GLU A 244 9.93 15.66 -11.27
CA GLU A 244 10.71 16.71 -11.94
C GLU A 244 12.06 16.85 -11.23
N PRO A 245 13.14 16.24 -11.74
CA PRO A 245 14.44 16.28 -11.10
C PRO A 245 15.11 17.63 -11.36
N LYS A 246 15.82 18.16 -10.35
CA LYS A 246 16.66 19.36 -10.47
C LYS A 246 18.14 19.04 -10.70
N ALA A 247 18.49 17.76 -10.57
CA ALA A 247 19.83 17.21 -10.72
C ALA A 247 20.31 17.23 -12.17
N ASN A 248 21.60 17.55 -12.38
CA ASN A 248 22.21 17.54 -13.71
C ASN A 248 22.35 16.10 -14.24
N ASN A 249 22.18 15.89 -15.54
CA ASN A 249 22.28 14.57 -16.18
C ASN A 249 21.41 13.49 -15.52
N SER A 250 20.25 13.89 -14.99
CA SER A 250 19.22 13.02 -14.41
C SER A 250 17.88 13.28 -15.11
N VAL A 251 17.00 12.28 -15.13
CA VAL A 251 15.69 12.38 -15.78
C VAL A 251 14.62 11.73 -14.92
N SER A 252 13.39 12.22 -15.02
CA SER A 252 12.22 11.54 -14.46
C SER A 252 11.30 11.13 -15.59
N ILE A 253 10.83 9.89 -15.54
CA ILE A 253 9.98 9.26 -16.54
C ILE A 253 8.70 8.83 -15.82
N PHE A 254 7.61 9.52 -16.16
CA PHE A 254 6.28 9.16 -15.68
C PHE A 254 5.60 8.27 -16.71
N ILE A 255 5.28 7.03 -16.33
CA ILE A 255 4.76 6.00 -17.23
C ILE A 255 3.27 5.85 -16.98
N GLU A 256 2.44 6.17 -17.98
CA GLU A 256 1.00 6.05 -17.85
C GLU A 256 0.53 4.60 -17.92
N GLY A 257 -0.42 4.25 -17.03
CA GLY A 257 -1.12 2.97 -17.07
C GLY A 257 -0.37 1.80 -16.44
N VAL A 258 0.76 2.06 -15.76
CA VAL A 258 1.54 1.02 -15.06
C VAL A 258 1.60 1.27 -13.56
N SER A 259 1.85 0.19 -12.84
CA SER A 259 1.91 0.13 -11.38
C SER A 259 3.35 0.16 -10.86
N HIS A 260 3.53 -0.19 -9.60
CA HIS A 260 4.78 -0.07 -8.87
C HIS A 260 5.92 -0.82 -9.57
N CYS A 261 7.01 -0.11 -9.87
CA CYS A 261 8.24 -0.69 -10.42
C CYS A 261 8.04 -1.54 -11.68
N ALA A 262 7.01 -1.25 -12.50
CA ALA A 262 6.69 -2.03 -13.70
C ALA A 262 7.87 -2.14 -14.68
N ASP A 263 8.74 -1.13 -14.69
CA ASP A 263 9.92 -1.02 -15.53
C ASP A 263 11.00 -2.08 -15.25
N VAL A 264 11.12 -2.58 -14.02
CA VAL A 264 12.14 -3.58 -13.66
C VAL A 264 11.67 -5.03 -13.78
N TYR A 265 10.36 -5.26 -13.96
CA TYR A 265 9.82 -6.60 -14.20
C TYR A 265 10.04 -7.07 -15.65
N PRO A 266 9.99 -8.39 -15.91
CA PRO A 266 10.13 -8.93 -17.25
C PRO A 266 9.15 -8.29 -18.24
N SER A 267 9.63 -8.08 -19.47
CA SER A 267 8.80 -7.55 -20.54
C SER A 267 7.78 -8.58 -21.01
N THR A 268 6.58 -8.13 -21.37
CA THR A 268 5.52 -8.97 -21.95
C THR A 268 4.92 -8.33 -23.21
N PRO A 269 4.31 -9.12 -24.11
CA PRO A 269 3.61 -8.57 -25.27
C PRO A 269 2.42 -7.65 -24.91
N SER A 270 1.92 -7.74 -23.68
CA SER A 270 0.82 -6.90 -23.18
C SER A 270 1.29 -5.58 -22.54
N ASP A 271 2.59 -5.33 -22.48
CA ASP A 271 3.12 -4.09 -21.91
C ASP A 271 2.66 -2.87 -22.72
N PRO A 272 2.25 -1.77 -22.07
CA PRO A 272 1.86 -0.57 -22.78
C PRO A 272 3.08 0.03 -23.51
N PRO A 273 2.93 0.63 -24.70
CA PRO A 273 4.05 1.19 -25.47
C PRO A 273 4.92 2.17 -24.69
N GLN A 274 4.34 2.94 -23.75
CA GLN A 274 5.09 3.85 -22.89
C GLN A 274 6.06 3.13 -21.94
N LEU A 275 5.72 1.92 -21.47
CA LEU A 275 6.60 1.11 -20.62
C LEU A 275 7.83 0.62 -21.40
N SER A 276 7.63 0.11 -22.61
CA SER A 276 8.73 -0.26 -23.52
C SER A 276 9.62 0.95 -23.80
N LYS A 277 9.01 2.12 -24.06
CA LYS A 277 9.76 3.34 -24.31
C LYS A 277 10.57 3.82 -23.10
N ALA A 278 10.01 3.68 -21.90
CA ALA A 278 10.70 4.01 -20.67
C ALA A 278 11.92 3.10 -20.46
N ARG A 279 11.78 1.78 -20.67
CA ARG A 279 12.90 0.82 -20.60
C ARG A 279 13.99 1.12 -21.62
N GLU A 280 13.64 1.44 -22.87
CA GLU A 280 14.60 1.89 -23.88
C GLU A 280 15.35 3.15 -23.42
N THR A 281 14.62 4.12 -22.86
CA THR A 281 15.20 5.37 -22.37
C THR A 281 16.18 5.12 -21.23
N VAL A 282 15.84 4.23 -20.28
CA VAL A 282 16.76 3.78 -19.22
C VAL A 282 18.05 3.23 -19.83
N VAL A 283 17.95 2.31 -20.80
CA VAL A 283 19.13 1.72 -21.47
C VAL A 283 19.97 2.79 -22.18
N ILE A 284 19.35 3.79 -22.81
CA ILE A 284 20.07 4.90 -23.45
C ILE A 284 20.89 5.70 -22.41
N TYR A 285 20.28 6.06 -21.28
CA TYR A 285 20.99 6.78 -20.20
C TYR A 285 22.12 5.93 -19.61
N LEU A 286 21.89 4.64 -19.37
CA LEU A 286 22.92 3.73 -18.87
C LEU A 286 24.10 3.62 -19.84
N LYS A 287 23.84 3.45 -21.15
CA LYS A 287 24.91 3.42 -22.17
C LYS A 287 25.68 4.74 -22.21
N LYS A 288 24.97 5.87 -22.24
CA LYS A 288 25.58 7.20 -22.19
C LYS A 288 26.52 7.35 -20.99
N TRP A 289 26.10 6.95 -19.79
CA TRP A 289 26.92 7.09 -18.59
C TRP A 289 28.10 6.12 -18.53
N LEU A 290 27.98 4.93 -19.13
CA LEU A 290 29.09 4.00 -19.30
C LEU A 290 30.12 4.49 -20.32
N GLU A 291 29.68 5.22 -21.35
CA GLU A 291 30.57 5.82 -22.36
C GLU A 291 31.24 7.11 -21.86
N GLU A 292 30.51 7.96 -21.12
CA GLU A 292 31.05 9.17 -20.47
C GLU A 292 32.15 8.84 -19.45
N ASN A 293 32.09 7.63 -18.87
CA ASN A 293 33.09 7.07 -17.97
C ASN A 293 33.50 5.67 -18.44
N GLY A 294 34.11 5.56 -19.64
CA GLY A 294 35.06 4.47 -19.85
C GLY A 294 36.10 4.48 -18.71
N PRO A 295 36.60 3.29 -18.27
CA PRO A 295 37.50 3.18 -17.12
C PRO A 295 38.68 4.16 -17.15
#